data_AF-A0A662U907-F1
#
_entry.id   AF-A0A662U907-F1
#
_cell.length_a   1.000
_cell.length_b   1.000
_cell.length_c   1.000
_cell.angle_alpha   90.00
_cell.angle_beta   90.00
_cell.angle_gamma   90.00
#
_symmetry.space_group_name_H-M   'P 1'
#
loop_
_entity.id
_entity.type
_entity.pdbx_description
1 polymer ?
#
loop_
_entity_poly.entity_id
_entity_poly.type
_entity_poly.pdbx_seq_one_letter_code
_entity_poly.pdbx_strand_id
1 'polypeptide(L)'
;MNIGKSIIGVFIALVMLASMGIAFAMWSETLKVNVTVNTGEVDVEWSDYWSNDTIEKPEVPLDVTTVTVEPEEWDTENDLIKLNVTIDNAYPCYKVGIYGNVSNIGTIPVKFLNASIKFDTTIIPITCCTWYDLDLDNDGKADINVHLGLAYDPDNDGTQIDPGSFDTYELCIHVKQNATENSTYFFELQMTFAQWNEVP
;
A
#
# COMPACT_ATOMS: atom_id res chain seq x y z
N MET A 1 59.60 -73.04 -2.07
CA MET A 1 58.29 -72.41 -1.78
C MET A 1 58.43 -70.88 -1.65
N ASN A 2 59.01 -70.19 -2.65
CA ASN A 2 59.19 -68.72 -2.60
C ASN A 2 58.59 -68.00 -3.81
N ILE A 3 58.22 -68.72 -4.89
CA ILE A 3 57.65 -68.14 -6.11
C ILE A 3 56.22 -67.62 -5.89
N GLY A 4 55.38 -68.37 -5.15
CA GLY A 4 54.01 -67.94 -4.82
C GLY A 4 53.94 -66.71 -3.91
N LYS A 5 54.90 -66.54 -2.99
CA LYS A 5 55.02 -65.33 -2.15
C LYS A 5 55.43 -64.10 -2.97
N SER A 6 56.25 -64.31 -4.00
CA SER A 6 56.71 -63.25 -4.90
C SER A 6 55.63 -62.77 -5.88
N ILE A 7 54.79 -63.67 -6.40
CA ILE A 7 53.64 -63.32 -7.27
C ILE A 7 52.56 -62.57 -6.48
N ILE A 8 52.28 -62.97 -5.24
CA ILE A 8 51.36 -62.25 -4.35
C ILE A 8 51.87 -60.83 -4.07
N GLY A 9 53.18 -60.65 -3.85
CA GLY A 9 53.79 -59.33 -3.68
C GLY A 9 53.62 -58.41 -4.89
N VAL A 10 53.79 -58.95 -6.10
CA VAL A 10 53.59 -58.20 -7.36
C VAL A 10 52.10 -57.86 -7.58
N PHE A 11 51.20 -58.78 -7.26
CA PHE A 11 49.75 -58.54 -7.39
C PHE A 11 49.26 -57.47 -6.39
N ILE A 12 49.73 -57.51 -5.14
CA ILE A 12 49.46 -56.47 -4.15
C ILE A 12 50.04 -55.12 -4.60
N ALA A 13 51.25 -55.10 -5.17
CA ALA A 13 51.86 -53.89 -5.72
C ALA A 13 51.04 -53.30 -6.89
N LEU A 14 50.49 -54.14 -7.77
CA LEU A 14 49.61 -53.71 -8.87
C LEU A 14 48.27 -53.17 -8.38
N VAL A 15 47.65 -53.80 -7.39
CA VAL A 15 46.41 -53.31 -6.77
C VAL A 15 46.65 -51.98 -6.05
N MET A 16 47.80 -51.82 -5.39
CA MET A 16 48.20 -50.54 -4.80
C MET A 16 48.46 -49.47 -5.86
N LEU A 17 49.11 -49.82 -6.99
CA LEU A 17 49.28 -48.88 -8.11
C LEU A 17 47.94 -48.46 -8.71
N ALA A 18 47.00 -49.41 -8.85
CA ALA A 18 45.67 -49.15 -9.37
C ALA A 18 44.83 -48.30 -8.41
N SER A 19 44.89 -48.55 -7.10
CA SER A 19 44.19 -47.74 -6.09
C SER A 19 44.77 -46.33 -5.97
N MET A 20 46.09 -46.18 -6.12
CA MET A 20 46.75 -44.88 -6.25
C MET A 20 46.27 -44.13 -7.50
N GLY A 21 46.11 -44.81 -8.65
CA GLY A 21 45.57 -44.22 -9.88
C GLY A 21 44.12 -43.74 -9.77
N ILE A 22 43.26 -44.46 -9.04
CA ILE A 22 41.86 -44.06 -8.79
C ILE A 22 41.79 -42.84 -7.85
N ALA A 23 42.68 -42.74 -6.86
CA ALA A 23 42.79 -41.58 -5.99
C ALA A 23 43.24 -40.32 -6.75
N PHE A 24 44.13 -40.48 -7.75
CA PHE A 24 44.56 -39.38 -8.61
C PHE A 24 43.54 -38.96 -9.69
N ALA A 25 42.45 -39.71 -9.92
CA ALA A 25 41.41 -39.41 -10.91
C ALA A 25 40.13 -38.79 -10.31
N MET A 26 40.02 -38.69 -8.98
CA MET A 26 38.96 -37.91 -8.33
C MET A 26 39.34 -36.43 -8.32
N TRP A 27 39.16 -35.77 -9.47
CA TRP A 27 39.26 -34.32 -9.61
C TRP A 27 37.90 -33.70 -9.33
N SER A 28 37.73 -33.17 -8.12
CA SER A 28 36.60 -32.31 -7.80
C SER A 28 37.11 -30.91 -7.50
N GLU A 29 36.56 -29.92 -8.19
CA GLU A 29 36.72 -28.52 -7.83
C GLU A 29 35.41 -28.01 -7.24
N THR A 30 35.49 -27.21 -6.19
CA THR A 30 34.31 -26.59 -5.60
C THR A 30 34.21 -25.15 -6.09
N LEU A 31 33.24 -24.88 -6.95
CA LEU A 31 32.85 -23.51 -7.27
C LEU A 31 31.94 -22.98 -6.15
N LYS A 32 32.33 -21.84 -5.58
CA LYS A 32 31.54 -21.13 -4.57
C LYS A 32 31.11 -19.80 -5.15
N VAL A 33 29.85 -19.45 -4.94
CA VAL A 33 29.29 -18.14 -5.28
C VAL A 33 28.98 -17.43 -3.98
N ASN A 34 29.57 -16.25 -3.80
CA ASN A 34 29.14 -15.33 -2.76
C ASN A 34 27.95 -14.55 -3.32
N VAL A 35 26.84 -14.59 -2.61
CA VAL A 35 25.63 -13.83 -2.95
C VAL A 35 25.33 -12.91 -1.79
N THR A 36 25.19 -11.62 -2.07
CA THR A 36 24.58 -10.64 -1.17
C THR A 36 23.28 -10.19 -1.80
N VAL A 37 22.19 -10.25 -1.04
CA VAL A 37 20.88 -9.77 -1.47
C VAL A 37 20.52 -8.57 -0.59
N ASN A 38 20.20 -7.44 -1.22
CA ASN A 38 19.63 -6.28 -0.55
C ASN A 38 18.16 -6.17 -1.00
N THR A 39 17.24 -6.01 -0.05
CA THR A 39 15.80 -5.84 -0.32
C THR A 39 15.45 -4.35 -0.44
N GLY A 40 14.35 -4.07 -1.12
CA GLY A 40 13.77 -2.73 -1.11
C GLY A 40 12.79 -2.51 0.04
N GLU A 41 12.11 -1.38 -0.02
CA GLU A 41 11.32 -0.77 1.05
C GLU A 41 9.98 -0.29 0.49
N VAL A 42 8.89 -0.63 1.19
CA VAL A 42 7.52 -0.20 0.91
C VAL A 42 7.23 0.98 1.80
N ASP A 43 6.96 2.13 1.19
CA ASP A 43 6.77 3.36 1.94
C ASP A 43 5.93 4.37 1.15
N VAL A 44 4.90 4.94 1.79
CA VAL A 44 3.93 5.85 1.17
C VAL A 44 3.53 6.98 2.12
N GLU A 45 3.31 8.17 1.55
CA GLU A 45 2.89 9.35 2.30
C GLU A 45 1.82 10.16 1.57
N TRP A 46 1.14 11.03 2.32
CA TRP A 46 0.36 12.14 1.74
C TRP A 46 1.28 13.30 1.39
N SER A 47 1.61 13.44 0.10
CA SER A 47 2.54 14.49 -0.36
C SER A 47 1.87 15.82 -0.71
N ASP A 48 0.57 15.79 -1.00
CA ASP A 48 -0.26 16.98 -1.27
C ASP A 48 -1.73 16.66 -0.97
N TYR A 49 -2.53 17.69 -0.67
CA TYR A 49 -3.94 17.55 -0.34
C TYR A 49 -4.72 18.85 -0.53
N TRP A 50 -5.96 18.75 -0.99
CA TRP A 50 -6.85 19.91 -1.22
C TRP A 50 -8.32 19.50 -1.23
N SER A 51 -9.22 20.50 -1.33
CA SER A 51 -10.65 20.29 -1.53
C SER A 51 -11.17 21.11 -2.71
N ASN A 52 -12.23 20.65 -3.36
CA ASN A 52 -12.88 21.40 -4.45
C ASN A 52 -13.92 22.42 -3.97
N ASP A 53 -14.16 22.53 -2.66
CA ASP A 53 -15.08 23.53 -2.08
C ASP A 53 -14.70 24.98 -2.44
N THR A 54 -13.42 25.22 -2.75
CA THR A 54 -12.94 26.55 -3.16
C THR A 54 -13.12 26.86 -4.65
N ILE A 55 -13.34 25.84 -5.49
CA ILE A 55 -13.32 25.96 -6.96
C ILE A 55 -14.75 26.02 -7.53
N GLU A 56 -15.72 25.36 -6.89
CA GLU A 56 -17.11 25.26 -7.36
C GLU A 56 -18.11 26.05 -6.49
N LYS A 57 -17.71 27.20 -5.95
CA LYS A 57 -18.66 28.06 -5.22
C LYS A 57 -19.64 28.71 -6.21
N PRO A 58 -20.97 28.59 -6.01
CA PRO A 58 -21.92 29.44 -6.71
C PRO A 58 -21.55 30.91 -6.45
N GLU A 59 -21.66 31.80 -7.46
CA GLU A 59 -21.45 33.27 -7.29
C GLU A 59 -22.41 33.93 -6.27
N VAL A 60 -23.26 33.14 -5.62
CA VAL A 60 -24.27 33.57 -4.68
C VAL A 60 -23.72 33.46 -3.26
N PRO A 61 -23.91 34.46 -2.38
CA PRO A 61 -23.48 34.43 -0.97
C PRO A 61 -24.26 33.44 -0.07
N LEU A 62 -24.73 32.33 -0.65
CA LEU A 62 -25.46 31.26 0.03
C LEU A 62 -24.54 30.16 0.55
N ASP A 63 -23.28 30.14 0.12
CA ASP A 63 -22.31 29.19 0.62
C ASP A 63 -21.82 29.64 2.00
N VAL A 64 -22.32 28.95 3.01
CA VAL A 64 -22.00 29.15 4.42
C VAL A 64 -21.13 28.02 4.97
N THR A 65 -20.77 27.06 4.11
CA THR A 65 -19.95 25.90 4.48
C THR A 65 -18.48 26.24 4.30
N THR A 66 -17.65 25.74 5.22
CA THR A 66 -16.19 25.89 5.13
C THR A 66 -15.54 24.53 5.25
N VAL A 67 -14.58 24.26 4.36
CA VAL A 67 -13.82 23.01 4.36
C VAL A 67 -12.36 23.30 4.62
N THR A 68 -11.79 22.63 5.61
CA THR A 68 -10.36 22.68 5.93
C THR A 68 -9.78 21.28 5.89
N VAL A 69 -8.64 21.14 5.22
CA VAL A 69 -7.83 19.91 5.17
C VAL A 69 -6.46 20.27 5.71
N GLU A 70 -6.01 19.58 6.75
CA GLU A 70 -4.73 19.86 7.40
C GLU A 70 -4.03 18.57 7.84
N PRO A 71 -2.69 18.58 8.02
CA PRO A 71 -1.95 17.42 8.50
C PRO A 71 -2.32 17.09 9.95
N GLU A 72 -2.48 15.80 10.27
CA GLU A 72 -2.84 15.34 11.62
C GLU A 72 -1.76 14.49 12.28
N GLU A 73 -1.22 13.49 11.57
CA GLU A 73 -0.29 12.50 12.14
C GLU A 73 0.86 12.20 11.17
N TRP A 74 2.07 12.14 11.74
CA TRP A 74 3.29 11.73 11.05
C TRP A 74 3.85 10.49 11.74
N ASP A 75 4.49 9.62 10.97
CA ASP A 75 5.15 8.44 11.51
C ASP A 75 6.55 8.75 12.09
N THR A 76 7.36 7.71 12.30
CA THR A 76 8.72 7.84 12.85
C THR A 76 9.75 8.40 11.86
N GLU A 77 9.45 8.37 10.57
CA GLU A 77 10.31 8.82 9.47
C GLU A 77 9.93 10.23 9.00
N ASN A 78 8.90 10.82 9.63
CA ASN A 78 8.36 12.16 9.40
C ASN A 78 7.51 12.24 8.12
N ASP A 79 6.89 11.11 7.76
CA ASP A 79 6.01 11.00 6.61
C ASP A 79 4.57 11.26 7.04
N LEU A 80 3.83 12.05 6.26
CA LEU A 80 2.46 12.43 6.61
C LEU A 80 1.51 11.26 6.32
N ILE A 81 1.01 10.61 7.37
CA ILE A 81 0.18 9.40 7.26
C ILE A 81 -1.31 9.66 7.50
N LYS A 82 -1.67 10.81 8.09
CA LYS A 82 -3.07 11.14 8.40
C LYS A 82 -3.40 12.61 8.16
N LEU A 83 -4.52 12.86 7.50
CA LEU A 83 -5.09 14.19 7.26
C LEU A 83 -6.33 14.39 8.13
N ASN A 84 -6.44 15.54 8.79
CA ASN A 84 -7.65 16.01 9.45
C ASN A 84 -8.49 16.81 8.47
N VAL A 85 -9.73 16.38 8.22
CA VAL A 85 -10.70 17.07 7.36
C VAL A 85 -11.85 17.56 8.21
N THR A 86 -12.09 18.87 8.20
CA THR A 86 -13.23 19.48 8.88
C THR A 86 -14.13 20.16 7.85
N ILE A 87 -15.42 19.80 7.87
CA ILE A 87 -16.48 20.40 7.05
C ILE A 87 -17.46 21.07 8.01
N ASP A 88 -17.37 22.38 8.13
CA ASP A 88 -18.17 23.15 9.07
C ASP A 88 -19.39 23.76 8.40
N ASN A 89 -20.54 23.67 9.08
CA ASN A 89 -21.82 24.24 8.65
C ASN A 89 -22.29 23.71 7.29
N ALA A 90 -22.13 22.39 7.07
CA ALA A 90 -22.70 21.69 5.91
C ALA A 90 -24.23 21.61 6.01
N TYR A 91 -24.89 21.71 4.86
CA TYR A 91 -26.35 21.62 4.74
C TYR A 91 -26.76 20.38 3.93
N PRO A 92 -28.02 19.93 4.03
CA PRO A 92 -28.53 18.86 3.20
C PRO A 92 -28.23 19.03 1.71
N CYS A 93 -27.80 17.94 1.06
CA CYS A 93 -27.33 17.90 -0.33
C CYS A 93 -26.01 18.64 -0.60
N TYR A 94 -25.31 19.14 0.42
CA TYR A 94 -23.94 19.62 0.26
C TYR A 94 -23.02 18.47 -0.18
N LYS A 95 -22.15 18.73 -1.16
CA LYS A 95 -21.24 17.75 -1.73
C LYS A 95 -19.85 18.37 -1.90
N VAL A 96 -18.82 17.63 -1.48
CA VAL A 96 -17.42 18.04 -1.61
C VAL A 96 -16.55 16.85 -2.01
N GLY A 97 -15.50 17.12 -2.78
CA GLY A 97 -14.39 16.21 -3.04
C GLY A 97 -13.18 16.63 -2.23
N ILE A 98 -12.64 15.69 -1.44
CA ILE A 98 -11.35 15.81 -0.76
C ILE A 98 -10.34 15.01 -1.57
N TYR A 99 -9.24 15.64 -1.94
CA TYR A 99 -8.20 15.04 -2.77
C TYR A 99 -6.91 14.91 -1.96
N GLY A 100 -6.18 13.83 -2.20
CA GLY A 100 -4.85 13.63 -1.64
C GLY A 100 -3.96 12.88 -2.62
N ASN A 101 -2.72 13.34 -2.75
CA ASN A 101 -1.68 12.62 -3.46
C ASN A 101 -1.06 11.59 -2.52
N VAL A 102 -1.14 10.33 -2.90
CA VAL A 102 -0.38 9.26 -2.27
C VAL A 102 0.91 9.10 -3.06
N SER A 103 2.03 9.50 -2.47
CA SER A 103 3.36 9.33 -3.07
C SER A 103 4.02 8.04 -2.60
N ASN A 104 4.66 7.31 -3.51
CA ASN A 104 5.57 6.21 -3.15
C ASN A 104 6.98 6.76 -2.93
N ILE A 105 7.37 6.91 -1.67
CA ILE A 105 8.71 7.37 -1.26
C ILE A 105 9.68 6.21 -0.99
N GLY A 106 9.19 4.97 -1.09
CA GLY A 106 9.99 3.76 -0.98
C GLY A 106 10.85 3.46 -2.20
N THR A 107 11.40 2.24 -2.24
CA THR A 107 12.32 1.79 -3.30
C THR A 107 11.75 0.70 -4.20
N ILE A 108 10.53 0.23 -3.94
CA ILE A 108 9.80 -0.73 -4.78
C ILE A 108 8.39 -0.25 -5.10
N PRO A 109 7.81 -0.66 -6.23
CA PRO A 109 6.44 -0.28 -6.58
C PRO A 109 5.43 -0.79 -5.55
N VAL A 110 4.48 0.07 -5.22
CA VAL A 110 3.34 -0.24 -4.36
C VAL A 110 2.06 -0.28 -5.20
N LYS A 111 1.02 -0.91 -4.70
CA LYS A 111 -0.29 -0.93 -5.34
C LYS A 111 -1.37 -0.81 -4.28
N PHE A 112 -2.44 -0.09 -4.59
CA PHE A 112 -3.62 0.00 -3.74
C PHE A 112 -4.19 -1.39 -3.46
N LEU A 113 -4.25 -1.77 -2.19
CA LEU A 113 -4.70 -3.09 -1.76
C LEU A 113 -6.18 -3.07 -1.37
N ASN A 114 -6.55 -2.17 -0.46
CA ASN A 114 -7.94 -2.03 0.00
C ASN A 114 -8.14 -0.70 0.73
N ALA A 115 -9.41 -0.37 0.99
CA ALA A 115 -9.79 0.71 1.88
C ALA A 115 -10.97 0.30 2.77
N SER A 116 -11.09 0.97 3.92
CA SER A 116 -12.22 0.83 4.83
C SER A 116 -12.57 2.16 5.47
N ILE A 117 -13.83 2.30 5.85
CA ILE A 117 -14.30 3.42 6.65
C ILE A 117 -14.57 2.95 8.07
N LYS A 118 -14.04 3.70 9.03
CA LYS A 118 -14.21 3.44 10.45
C LYS A 118 -14.95 4.58 11.10
N PHE A 119 -16.00 4.27 11.86
CA PHE A 119 -16.69 5.22 12.73
C PHE A 119 -17.20 4.45 13.95
N ASP A 120 -17.13 5.08 15.13
CA ASP A 120 -17.39 4.43 16.42
C ASP A 120 -16.66 3.09 16.60
N THR A 121 -17.40 1.98 16.54
CA THR A 121 -16.88 0.60 16.61
C THR A 121 -17.06 -0.17 15.31
N THR A 122 -17.63 0.48 14.29
CA THR A 122 -17.96 -0.10 13.00
C THR A 122 -16.79 0.11 12.03
N ILE A 123 -16.44 -0.95 11.30
CA ILE A 123 -15.48 -0.91 10.19
C ILE A 123 -16.19 -1.47 8.96
N ILE A 124 -16.27 -0.66 7.91
CA ILE A 124 -16.91 -1.00 6.64
C ILE A 124 -15.82 -1.06 5.57
N PRO A 125 -15.48 -2.25 5.04
CA PRO A 125 -14.65 -2.35 3.85
C PRO A 125 -15.34 -1.67 2.68
N ILE A 126 -14.61 -0.81 1.97
CA ILE A 126 -15.10 -0.11 0.79
C ILE A 126 -14.31 -0.52 -0.45
N THR A 127 -14.97 -0.46 -1.60
CA THR A 127 -14.37 -0.69 -2.91
C THR A 127 -14.32 0.64 -3.65
N CYS A 128 -13.20 0.93 -4.31
CA CYS A 128 -13.09 2.10 -5.17
C CYS A 128 -14.21 2.14 -6.21
N CYS A 129 -14.61 3.35 -6.59
CA CYS A 129 -15.64 3.62 -7.57
C CYS A 129 -17.05 3.12 -7.17
N THR A 130 -17.31 2.92 -5.88
CA THR A 130 -18.60 2.49 -5.33
C THR A 130 -19.07 3.46 -4.24
N TRP A 131 -20.36 3.79 -4.24
CA TRP A 131 -20.98 4.64 -3.22
C TRP A 131 -21.42 3.82 -2.00
N TYR A 132 -21.13 4.35 -0.81
CA TYR A 132 -21.54 3.77 0.46
C TYR A 132 -22.37 4.79 1.25
N ASP A 133 -23.56 4.40 1.67
CA ASP A 133 -24.41 5.16 2.59
C ASP A 133 -23.95 4.88 4.04
N LEU A 134 -23.74 5.93 4.84
CA LEU A 134 -23.30 5.84 6.23
C LEU A 134 -24.33 6.48 7.15
N ASP A 135 -24.80 5.69 8.12
CA ASP A 135 -25.64 6.10 9.25
C ASP A 135 -24.72 6.29 10.45
N LEU A 136 -24.36 7.54 10.74
CA LEU A 136 -23.32 7.92 11.69
C LEU A 136 -23.91 8.29 13.06
N ASP A 137 -25.20 8.59 13.17
CA ASP A 137 -25.92 8.75 14.45
C ASP A 137 -26.75 7.53 14.87
N ASN A 138 -26.79 6.47 14.07
CA ASN A 138 -27.53 5.23 14.29
C ASN A 138 -29.06 5.44 14.38
N ASP A 139 -29.63 6.40 13.65
CA ASP A 139 -31.07 6.62 13.58
C ASP A 139 -31.80 5.67 12.59
N GLY A 140 -31.04 4.85 11.86
CA GLY A 140 -31.53 3.93 10.84
C GLY A 140 -31.60 4.54 9.44
N LYS A 141 -31.10 5.77 9.23
CA LYS A 141 -31.03 6.46 7.95
C LYS A 141 -29.62 6.96 7.71
N ALA A 142 -29.22 7.01 6.44
CA ALA A 142 -27.92 7.54 6.07
C ALA A 142 -27.85 9.05 6.31
N ASP A 143 -26.83 9.49 7.04
CA ASP A 143 -26.44 10.89 7.24
C ASP A 143 -25.59 11.39 6.09
N ILE A 144 -24.67 10.55 5.61
CA ILE A 144 -23.78 10.86 4.49
C ILE A 144 -23.70 9.69 3.53
N ASN A 145 -23.17 9.98 2.35
CA ASN A 145 -22.80 8.98 1.36
C ASN A 145 -21.43 9.35 0.79
N VAL A 146 -20.59 8.35 0.66
CA VAL A 146 -19.16 8.52 0.36
C VAL A 146 -18.74 7.66 -0.81
N HIS A 147 -17.77 8.14 -1.56
CA HIS A 147 -17.20 7.45 -2.71
C HIS A 147 -15.70 7.74 -2.79
N LEU A 148 -14.90 6.68 -2.69
CA LEU A 148 -13.46 6.76 -2.94
C LEU A 148 -13.19 6.42 -4.41
N GLY A 149 -12.41 7.25 -5.10
CA GLY A 149 -11.99 7.02 -6.47
C GLY A 149 -10.55 7.41 -6.72
N LEU A 150 -9.96 6.85 -7.77
CA LEU A 150 -8.70 7.30 -8.35
C LEU A 150 -9.00 8.47 -9.29
N ALA A 151 -8.59 9.67 -8.89
CA ALA A 151 -8.91 10.91 -9.60
C ALA A 151 -7.89 11.24 -10.69
N TYR A 152 -6.61 10.94 -10.43
CA TYR A 152 -5.52 11.17 -11.36
C TYR A 152 -4.42 10.12 -11.17
N ASP A 153 -4.03 9.51 -12.28
CA ASP A 153 -2.94 8.54 -12.40
C ASP A 153 -2.02 9.10 -13.50
N PRO A 154 -0.88 9.72 -13.15
CA PRO A 154 0.02 10.31 -14.12
C PRO A 154 0.70 9.27 -15.03
N ASP A 155 0.91 8.05 -14.52
CA ASP A 155 1.67 7.00 -15.21
C ASP A 155 0.78 6.08 -16.06
N ASN A 156 -0.54 6.16 -15.90
CA ASN A 156 -1.57 5.36 -16.56
C ASN A 156 -1.38 3.84 -16.35
N ASP A 157 -0.88 3.43 -15.19
CA ASP A 157 -0.66 2.02 -14.82
C ASP A 157 -1.73 1.48 -13.85
N GLY A 158 -2.77 2.29 -13.57
CA GLY A 158 -3.93 1.91 -12.80
C GLY A 158 -3.80 2.36 -11.35
N THR A 159 -3.63 1.40 -10.44
CA THR A 159 -3.52 1.71 -8.99
C THR A 159 -2.14 1.36 -8.45
N GLN A 160 -1.18 1.16 -9.34
CA GLN A 160 0.21 0.94 -8.99
C GLN A 160 0.89 2.31 -8.89
N ILE A 161 1.88 2.44 -8.02
CA ILE A 161 2.65 3.67 -7.89
C ILE A 161 4.11 3.26 -7.87
N ASP A 162 4.85 3.62 -8.91
CA ASP A 162 6.29 3.38 -9.00
C ASP A 162 7.07 4.26 -8.01
N PRO A 163 8.29 3.85 -7.58
CA PRO A 163 9.13 4.66 -6.71
C PRO A 163 9.36 6.07 -7.23
N GLY A 164 9.05 7.07 -6.41
CA GLY A 164 9.15 8.49 -6.75
C GLY A 164 7.98 9.04 -7.57
N SER A 165 6.94 8.23 -7.82
CA SER A 165 5.67 8.67 -8.42
C SER A 165 4.57 8.84 -7.39
N PHE A 166 3.40 9.29 -7.83
CA PHE A 166 2.21 9.49 -7.00
C PHE A 166 0.92 9.25 -7.79
N ASP A 167 -0.13 8.85 -7.07
CA ASP A 167 -1.52 8.84 -7.55
C ASP A 167 -2.35 9.80 -6.72
N THR A 168 -3.34 10.45 -7.34
CA THR A 168 -4.32 11.26 -6.61
C THR A 168 -5.61 10.46 -6.38
N TYR A 169 -6.01 10.35 -5.11
CA TYR A 169 -7.29 9.78 -4.71
C TYR A 169 -8.28 10.88 -4.33
N GLU A 170 -9.56 10.67 -4.67
CA GLU A 170 -10.68 11.54 -4.28
C GLU A 170 -11.61 10.79 -3.34
N LEU A 171 -11.82 11.34 -2.15
CA LEU A 171 -12.94 11.01 -1.28
C LEU A 171 -14.05 12.04 -1.52
N CYS A 172 -15.09 11.61 -2.23
CA CYS A 172 -16.30 12.41 -2.40
C CYS A 172 -17.26 12.16 -1.24
N ILE A 173 -17.73 13.23 -0.60
CA ILE A 173 -18.64 13.21 0.54
C ILE A 173 -19.90 14.00 0.14
N HIS A 174 -21.06 13.40 0.35
CA HIS A 174 -22.36 14.03 0.12
C HIS A 174 -23.22 13.93 1.39
N VAL A 175 -23.68 15.06 1.90
CA VAL A 175 -24.53 15.16 3.09
C VAL A 175 -25.97 14.90 2.71
N LYS A 176 -26.63 13.93 3.36
CA LYS A 176 -28.00 13.54 3.06
C LYS A 176 -29.01 14.47 3.73
N GLN A 177 -30.24 14.44 3.23
CA GLN A 177 -31.37 15.12 3.84
C GLN A 177 -31.71 14.65 5.26
N ASN A 178 -31.31 13.43 5.63
CA ASN A 178 -31.58 12.89 6.96
C ASN A 178 -30.52 13.28 8.00
N ALA A 179 -29.40 13.88 7.59
CA ALA A 179 -28.37 14.34 8.50
C ALA A 179 -28.98 15.28 9.55
N THR A 180 -28.74 14.97 10.82
CA THR A 180 -29.22 15.71 11.97
C THR A 180 -28.64 17.12 11.99
N GLU A 181 -29.52 18.12 12.09
CA GLU A 181 -29.12 19.52 12.20
C GLU A 181 -28.27 19.77 13.46
N ASN A 182 -27.26 20.65 13.35
CA ASN A 182 -26.39 21.05 14.46
C ASN A 182 -25.73 19.84 15.17
N SER A 183 -25.32 18.85 14.40
CA SER A 183 -24.62 17.65 14.87
C SER A 183 -23.26 17.53 14.21
N THR A 184 -22.34 16.86 14.90
CA THR A 184 -20.99 16.59 14.40
C THR A 184 -20.83 15.10 14.21
N TYR A 185 -20.38 14.72 13.02
CA TYR A 185 -20.12 13.34 12.65
C TYR A 185 -18.63 13.11 12.50
N PHE A 186 -18.16 11.92 12.89
CA PHE A 186 -16.76 11.52 12.76
C PHE A 186 -16.67 10.18 12.06
N PHE A 187 -15.79 10.12 11.05
CA PHE A 187 -15.39 8.87 10.42
C PHE A 187 -13.94 9.01 9.93
N GLU A 188 -13.28 7.88 9.76
CA GLU A 188 -11.90 7.78 9.29
C GLU A 188 -11.88 6.90 8.03
N LEU A 189 -11.30 7.42 6.95
CA LEU A 189 -10.94 6.63 5.78
C LEU A 189 -9.56 6.01 6.03
N GLN A 190 -9.48 4.69 5.91
CA GLN A 190 -8.23 3.94 6.00
C GLN A 190 -7.93 3.34 4.64
N MET A 191 -6.78 3.67 4.06
CA MET A 191 -6.29 3.10 2.80
C MET A 191 -5.05 2.27 3.07
N THR A 192 -4.94 1.11 2.44
CA THR A 192 -3.77 0.23 2.54
C THR A 192 -3.14 0.08 1.17
N PHE A 193 -1.83 0.34 1.11
CA PHE A 193 -0.98 0.06 -0.03
C PHE A 193 -0.03 -1.08 0.34
N ALA A 194 0.20 -1.98 -0.61
CA ALA A 194 1.10 -3.12 -0.42
C ALA A 194 2.09 -3.19 -1.58
N GLN A 195 3.16 -3.97 -1.40
CA GLN A 195 4.06 -4.28 -2.50
C GLN A 195 3.26 -4.81 -3.71
N TRP A 196 3.55 -4.31 -4.92
CA TRP A 196 2.74 -4.58 -6.12
C TRP A 196 2.48 -6.08 -6.39
N ASN A 197 3.44 -6.95 -6.07
CA ASN A 197 3.35 -8.40 -6.28
C ASN A 197 2.52 -9.14 -5.21
N GLU A 198 2.09 -8.46 -4.15
CA GLU A 198 1.19 -9.01 -3.12
C GLU A 198 -0.29 -8.65 -3.39
N VAL A 199 -0.55 -7.76 -4.35
CA VAL A 199 -1.90 -7.35 -4.72
C VAL A 199 -2.38 -8.19 -5.91
N PRO A 200 -3.53 -8.91 -5.80
CA PRO A 200 -4.05 -9.78 -6.86
C PRO A 200 -4.34 -9.12 -8.22
#